data_AF-F4BZL8-F1
#
_entry.id   AF-F4BZL8-F1
#
_cell.length_a   1.000
_cell.length_b   1.000
_cell.length_c   1.000
_cell.angle_alpha   90.00
_cell.angle_beta   90.00
_cell.angle_gamma   90.00
#
_symmetry.space_group_name_H-M   'P 1'
#
loop_
_entity.id
_entity.type
_entity.pdbx_description
1 polymer ?
#
loop_
_entity_poly.entity_id
_entity_poly.type
_entity_poly.pdbx_seq_one_letter_code
_entity_poly.pdbx_strand_id
1 'polypeptide(L)' 'MSASETIECVYEGGVFKPMEDVKLEEGTKLKIKIEKVDLSKYYGMFGKASAERLEELEGEVYL' A
#
# COMPACT_ATOMS: atom_id res chain seq x y z
N MET A 1 20.40 -14.36 -5.44
CA MET A 1 19.18 -13.64 -5.83
C MET A 1 18.64 -12.99 -4.57
N SER A 2 18.57 -11.66 -4.50
CA SER A 2 17.91 -10.98 -3.39
C SER A 2 16.42 -10.95 -3.69
N ALA A 3 15.64 -11.81 -3.04
CA ALA A 3 14.18 -11.72 -3.07
C ALA A 3 13.76 -10.51 -2.23
N SER A 4 12.97 -9.61 -2.82
CA SER A 4 12.34 -8.50 -2.11
C SER A 4 10.86 -8.80 -1.98
N GLU A 5 10.35 -8.78 -0.75
CA GLU A 5 8.93 -8.88 -0.42
C GLU A 5 8.46 -7.53 0.11
N THR A 6 7.28 -7.08 -0.34
CA THR A 6 6.68 -5.82 0.11
C THR A 6 5.61 -6.15 1.14
N ILE A 7 5.68 -5.51 2.30
CA ILE A 7 4.69 -5.64 3.37
C ILE A 7 3.89 -4.34 3.41
N GLU A 8 2.60 -4.42 3.14
CA GLU A 8 1.69 -3.28 3.28
C GLU A 8 1.32 -3.09 4.75
N CYS A 9 1.39 -1.84 5.22
CA CYS A 9 1.18 -1.50 6.62
C CYS A 9 0.36 -0.22 6.77
N VAL A 10 -0.46 -0.18 7.81
CA VAL A 10 -1.02 1.07 8.35
C VAL A 10 -0.12 1.61 9.45
N TYR A 11 0.06 2.93 9.49
CA TYR A 11 0.81 3.60 10.54
C TYR A 11 -0.14 4.24 11.55
N GLU A 12 -0.16 3.72 12.77
CA GLU A 12 -1.05 4.21 13.84
C GLU A 12 -0.26 4.41 15.14
N GLY A 13 -0.30 5.63 15.68
CA GLY A 13 0.25 5.92 17.02
C GLY A 13 1.75 5.61 17.20
N GLY A 14 2.55 5.63 16.13
CA GLY A 14 3.97 5.31 16.21
C GLY A 14 4.37 3.92 15.70
N VAL A 15 3.40 3.06 15.37
CA VAL A 15 3.62 1.65 15.04
C VAL A 15 3.19 1.35 13.61
N PHE A 16 4.04 0.64 12.86
CA PHE A 16 3.70 0.06 11.56
C PHE A 16 3.01 -1.28 11.79
N LYS A 17 1.74 -1.39 11.43
CA LYS A 17 0.93 -2.61 11.57
C LYS A 17 0.72 -3.21 10.19
N PRO A 18 1.23 -4.43 9.92
CA PRO A 18 0.95 -5.13 8.69
C PRO A 18 -0.55 -5.31 8.46
N MET A 19 -0.99 -5.21 7.21
CA MET A 19 -2.38 -5.51 6.84
C MET A 19 -2.65 -7.02 6.77
N GLU A 20 -1.60 -7.82 6.56
CA GLU A 20 -1.64 -9.29 6.53
C GLU A 20 -0.58 -9.89 7.45
N ASP A 21 -0.75 -11.18 7.79
CA ASP A 21 0.20 -11.93 8.61
C ASP A 21 1.55 -12.08 7.91
N VAL A 22 2.61 -11.60 8.57
CA VAL A 22 3.97 -11.67 8.04
C VAL A 22 4.77 -12.76 8.74
N LYS A 23 5.45 -13.59 7.96
CA LYS A 23 6.34 -14.65 8.47
C LYS A 23 7.75 -14.10 8.68
N LEU A 24 7.97 -13.44 9.81
CA LEU A 24 9.27 -12.93 10.23
C LEU A 24 9.66 -13.50 11.58
N GLU A 25 10.95 -13.78 11.77
CA GLU A 25 11.48 -14.19 13.08
C GLU A 25 11.51 -13.00 14.04
N GLU A 26 11.23 -13.25 15.31
CA GLU A 26 11.28 -12.22 16.35
C GLU A 26 12.68 -11.63 16.45
N GLY A 27 12.77 -10.29 16.54
CA GLY A 27 14.04 -9.56 16.60
C GLY A 27 14.72 -9.32 15.25
N THR A 28 14.11 -9.74 14.13
CA THR A 28 14.61 -9.43 12.78
C THR A 28 14.66 -7.93 12.55
N LYS A 29 15.85 -7.41 12.20
CA LYS A 29 16.03 -6.00 11.83
C LYS A 29 15.81 -5.81 10.34
N LEU A 30 14.77 -5.06 9.99
CA LEU A 30 14.43 -4.73 8.60
C LEU A 30 14.65 -3.24 8.33
N LYS A 31 14.77 -2.91 7.04
CA LYS A 31 14.80 -1.52 6.57
C LYS A 31 13.43 -1.17 6.00
N ILE A 32 12.83 -0.08 6.50
CA ILE A 32 11.57 0.44 5.96
C ILE A 32 11.88 1.39 4.81
N LYS A 33 11.18 1.22 3.68
CA LYS A 33 11.16 2.16 2.56
C LYS A 33 9.76 2.75 2.45
N ILE A 34 9.65 4.07 2.53
CA ILE A 34 8.37 4.77 2.39
C ILE A 34 8.30 5.35 0.98
N GLU A 35 7.34 4.88 0.20
CA GLU A 35 7.06 5.41 -1.15
C GLU A 35 5.79 6.25 -1.08
N LYS A 36 5.89 7.53 -1.42
CA LYS A 36 4.73 8.41 -1.56
C LYS A 36 4.35 8.45 -3.03
N VAL A 37 3.23 7.81 -3.38
CA VAL A 37 2.66 7.94 -4.72
C VAL A 37 1.92 9.28 -4.79
N ASP A 38 2.44 10.19 -5.61
CA ASP A 38 1.78 11.45 -5.89
C ASP A 38 0.63 11.22 -6.90
N LEU A 39 -0.55 10.93 -6.36
CA LEU A 39 -1.76 10.71 -7.15
C LEU A 39 -2.29 11.98 -7.84
N SER A 40 -1.75 13.17 -7.49
CA SER A 40 -2.18 14.43 -8.12
C SER A 40 -1.91 14.47 -9.62
N LYS A 41 -0.94 13.67 -10.10
CA LYS A 41 -0.63 13.51 -11.54
C LYS A 41 -1.70 12.73 -12.32
N TYR A 42 -2.54 11.96 -11.63
CA TYR A 42 -3.61 11.17 -12.24
C TYR A 42 -4.96 11.90 -12.26
N TYR A 43 -5.11 12.95 -11.45
CA TYR A 43 -6.34 13.76 -11.35
C TYR A 43 -6.73 14.51 -12.64
N GLY A 44 -5.82 14.62 -13.62
CA GLY A 44 -6.11 15.21 -14.93
C GLY A 44 -6.29 14.21 -16.07
N MET A 45 -5.77 12.99 -15.95
CA MET A 45 -5.81 11.98 -17.02
C MET A 45 -7.12 11.17 -16.98
N PHE A 46 -7.68 10.95 -15.80
CA PHE A 46 -9.01 10.35 -15.63
C PHE A 46 -10.05 11.46 -15.46
N GLY A 47 -10.43 12.09 -16.58
CA GLY A 47 -11.45 13.15 -16.57
C GLY A 47 -12.69 12.75 -15.76
N LYS A 48 -13.08 13.60 -14.79
CA LYS A 48 -14.25 13.43 -13.89
C LYS A 48 -14.48 11.98 -13.40
N ALA A 49 -13.45 11.27 -12.98
CA ALA A 49 -13.66 10.16 -12.06
C ALA A 49 -13.67 10.75 -10.64
N SER A 50 -14.85 10.82 -10.02
CA SER A 50 -14.94 11.06 -8.57
C SER A 50 -14.22 9.94 -7.84
N ALA A 51 -13.68 10.22 -6.65
CA ALA A 51 -12.97 9.25 -5.81
C ALA A 51 -13.77 7.93 -5.63
N GLU A 52 -15.11 8.02 -5.59
CA GLU A 52 -16.05 6.89 -5.54
C GLU A 52 -15.86 5.88 -6.68
N ARG A 53 -15.47 6.32 -7.88
CA ARG A 53 -15.28 5.45 -9.05
C ARG A 53 -13.95 4.69 -9.02
N LEU A 54 -12.98 5.16 -8.24
CA LEU A 54 -11.71 4.47 -8.02
C LEU A 54 -11.86 3.38 -6.95
N GLU A 55 -12.67 3.63 -5.91
CA GLU A 55 -13.06 2.61 -4.91
C GLU A 55 -13.83 1.44 -5.55
N GLU A 56 -14.74 1.70 -6.51
CA GLU A 56 -15.44 0.63 -7.23
C GLU A 56 -14.48 -0.26 -8.06
N LEU A 57 -13.43 0.31 -8.65
CA LEU A 57 -12.45 -0.44 -9.45
C LEU A 57 -11.51 -1.29 -8.60
N GLU A 58 -11.19 -0.88 -7.36
CA GLU A 58 -10.45 -1.71 -6.41
C GLU A 58 -11.28 -2.93 -5.96
N GLY A 59 -12.60 -2.80 -5.88
CA GLY A 59 -13.52 -3.91 -5.59
C GLY A 59 -13.62 -4.96 -6.70
N GLU A 60 -13.40 -4.58 -7.96
CA GLU A 60 -13.47 -5.51 -9.11
C GLU A 60 -12.20 -6.34 -9.34
N VAL A 61 -11.08 -6.04 -8.67
CA VAL A 61 -9.85 -6.85 -8.73
C VAL A 61 -9.95 -8.12 -7.86
N TYR A 62 -10.98 -8.21 -6.99
CA TYR A 62 -11.25 -9.34 -6.09
C TYR A 62 -12.42 -10.24 -6.55
N LEU A 63 -12.58 -10.48 -7.86
CA LEU A 63 -13.46 -11.52 -8.44
C LEU A 63 -12.67 -12.42 -9.40
#